data_AF-A0A0T5P8K6-F1
#
_entry.id   AF-A0A0T5P8K6-F1
#
_cell.length_a   1.000
_cell.length_b   1.000
_cell.length_c   1.000
_cell.angle_alpha   90.00
_cell.angle_beta   90.00
_cell.angle_gamma   90.00
#
_symmetry.space_group_name_H-M   'P 1'
#
loop_
_entity.id
_entity.type
_entity.pdbx_description
1 polymer ?
#
loop_
_entity_poly.entity_id
_entity_poly.type
_entity_poly.pdbx_seq_one_letter_code
_entity_poly.pdbx_strand_id
1 'polypeptide(L)' 'MKQNYIDRAMRARDPRFAKIVDRLGYKRRDMVAEEPADPISALREEYERVVGKRPFMGWDADKLREKIAAAKAG' A
#
# COMPACT_ATOMS: atom_id res chain seq x y z
N MET A 1 30.32 -20.24 -4.84
CA MET A 1 29.22 -19.46 -5.46
C MET A 1 29.70 -18.02 -5.59
N LYS A 2 29.85 -17.48 -6.81
CA LYS A 2 30.35 -16.10 -7.00
C LYS A 2 29.24 -15.13 -6.62
N GLN A 3 29.36 -14.43 -5.49
CA GLN A 3 28.43 -13.36 -5.12
C GLN A 3 28.53 -12.24 -6.15
N ASN A 4 27.46 -12.04 -6.91
CA ASN A 4 27.37 -10.93 -7.84
C ASN A 4 26.85 -9.68 -7.10
N TYR A 5 27.02 -8.52 -7.73
CA TYR A 5 26.58 -7.23 -7.18
C TYR A 5 25.08 -7.21 -6.83
N ILE A 6 24.28 -7.97 -7.56
CA ILE A 6 22.83 -8.09 -7.37
C ILE A 6 22.51 -8.85 -6.08
N ASP A 7 23.20 -9.96 -5.78
CA ASP A 7 22.99 -10.76 -4.57
C ASP A 7 23.29 -9.95 -3.29
N ARG A 8 24.37 -9.17 -3.32
CA ARG A 8 24.76 -8.31 -2.19
C ARG A 8 23.74 -7.21 -1.94
N ALA A 9 23.24 -6.59 -3.02
CA ALA A 9 22.26 -5.53 -2.92
C ALA A 9 20.87 -6.03 -2.50
N MET A 10 20.47 -7.22 -2.95
CA MET A 10 19.23 -7.87 -2.50
C MET A 10 19.30 -8.24 -1.02
N ARG A 11 20.45 -8.75 -0.53
CA ARG A 11 20.64 -9.09 0.90
C ARG A 11 20.57 -7.86 1.82
N ALA A 12 20.98 -6.69 1.32
CA ALA A 12 20.96 -5.43 2.07
C ALA A 12 19.55 -4.83 2.25
N ARG A 13 18.52 -5.35 1.57
CA ARG A 13 17.14 -4.83 1.58
C ARG A 13 17.06 -3.31 1.37
N ASP A 14 17.96 -2.75 0.55
CA ASP A 14 18.01 -1.32 0.29
C ASP A 14 16.82 -0.88 -0.59
N PRO A 15 15.96 0.05 -0.13
CA PRO A 15 14.79 0.53 -0.88
C PRO A 15 15.14 1.16 -2.24
N ARG A 16 16.33 1.73 -2.39
CA ARG A 16 16.79 2.30 -3.67
C ARG A 16 17.02 1.22 -4.70
N PHE A 17 17.50 0.05 -4.26
CA PHE A 17 17.77 -1.08 -5.14
C PHE A 17 16.49 -1.75 -5.63
N ALA A 18 15.45 -1.79 -4.79
CA ALA A 18 14.14 -2.29 -5.16
C ALA A 18 13.57 -1.57 -6.40
N LYS A 19 13.73 -0.23 -6.49
CA LYS A 19 13.28 0.57 -7.64
C LYS A 19 14.03 0.23 -8.94
N ILE A 20 15.32 -0.08 -8.84
CA ILE A 20 16.15 -0.43 -10.00
C ILE A 20 15.77 -1.83 -10.51
N VAL A 21 15.58 -2.79 -9.60
CA VAL A 21 15.15 -4.16 -9.91
C VAL A 21 13.76 -4.17 -10.56
N ASP A 22 12.85 -3.30 -10.09
CA ASP A 22 11.54 -3.07 -10.69
C ASP A 22 11.66 -2.56 -12.14
N ARG A 23 12.47 -1.51 -12.35
CA ARG A 23 12.70 -0.93 -13.69
C ARG A 23 13.35 -1.91 -14.67
N LEU A 24 14.17 -2.83 -14.19
CA LEU A 24 14.85 -3.85 -15.00
C LEU A 24 13.98 -5.09 -15.27
N GLY A 25 12.76 -5.15 -14.74
CA GLY A 25 11.83 -6.28 -14.97
C GLY A 25 12.20 -7.57 -14.23
N TYR A 26 13.15 -7.52 -13.29
CA TYR A 26 13.51 -8.66 -12.44
C TYR A 26 12.59 -8.80 -11.22
N LYS A 27 11.52 -8.00 -11.12
CA LYS A 27 10.54 -8.06 -10.03
C LYS A 27 9.79 -9.39 -10.11
N ARG A 28 10.21 -10.35 -9.27
CA ARG A 28 9.43 -11.55 -9.03
C ARG A 28 8.28 -11.22 -8.05
N ARG A 29 7.18 -11.98 -8.11
CA ARG A 29 5.95 -11.73 -7.32
C ARG A 29 6.20 -11.66 -5.80
N ASP A 30 7.23 -12.35 -5.32
CA ASP A 30 7.75 -12.37 -3.94
C ASP A 30 8.54 -11.11 -3.54
N MET A 31 8.84 -10.21 -4.47
CA MET A 31 9.58 -8.96 -4.25
C MET A 31 8.68 -7.72 -4.13
N VAL A 32 7.35 -7.89 -4.13
CA VAL A 32 6.44 -6.81 -3.79
C VAL A 32 6.54 -6.61 -2.28
N ALA A 33 7.16 -5.50 -1.86
CA ALA A 33 7.08 -5.08 -0.46
C ALA A 33 5.61 -4.90 -0.11
N GLU A 34 5.14 -5.64 0.89
CA GLU A 34 3.82 -5.48 1.47
C GLU A 34 3.77 -4.05 2.01
N GLU A 35 3.02 -3.16 1.34
CA GLU A 35 2.82 -1.81 1.86
C GLU A 35 2.24 -1.95 3.26
N PRO A 36 2.78 -1.22 4.27
CA PRO A 36 2.23 -1.29 5.61
C PRO A 36 0.74 -1.00 5.50
N ALA A 37 -0.09 -1.97 5.89
CA ALA A 37 -1.53 -1.86 5.80
C ALA A 37 -1.95 -0.61 6.58
N ASP A 38 -2.17 0.49 5.85
CA ASP A 38 -2.60 1.73 6.46
C ASP A 38 -4.04 1.49 6.93
N PRO A 39 -4.32 1.54 8.24
CA PRO A 39 -5.66 1.30 8.76
C PRO A 39 -6.69 2.28 8.17
N ILE A 40 -6.25 3.42 7.62
CA ILE A 40 -7.13 4.36 6.92
C ILE A 40 -7.60 3.84 5.57
N SER A 41 -6.80 3.00 4.88
CA SER A 41 -7.13 2.48 3.54
C SER A 41 -8.33 1.56 3.58
N ALA A 42 -8.41 0.68 4.60
CA ALA A 42 -9.57 -0.17 4.82
C ALA A 42 -10.86 0.65 5.07
N LEU A 43 -10.77 1.74 5.83
CA LEU A 43 -11.89 2.65 6.07
C LEU A 43 -12.31 3.39 4.79
N ARG A 44 -11.35 3.75 3.93
CA ARG A 44 -11.65 4.41 2.65
C ARG A 44 -12.39 3.47 1.70
N GLU A 45 -11.97 2.22 1.61
CA GLU A 45 -12.66 1.19 0.82
C GLU A 45 -14.07 0.92 1.34
N GLU A 46 -14.24 0.85 2.67
CA GLU A 46 -15.56 0.68 3.26
C GLU A 46 -16.48 1.86 2.97
N TYR A 47 -15.96 3.10 3.05
CA TYR A 47 -16.71 4.29 2.69
C TYR A 47 -17.13 4.29 1.21
N GLU A 48 -16.21 3.95 0.30
CA GLU A 48 -16.52 3.86 -1.13
C GLU A 48 -17.56 2.77 -1.42
N ARG A 49 -17.55 1.65 -0.68
CA ARG A 49 -18.56 0.59 -0.80
C ARG A 49 -19.94 1.05 -0.30
N VAL A 50 -20.01 1.76 0.83
CA VAL A 50 -21.28 2.19 1.44
C VAL A 50 -21.87 3.40 0.69
N VAL A 51 -21.05 4.39 0.35
CA VAL A 51 -21.50 5.65 -0.26
C VAL A 51 -21.46 5.61 -1.78
N GLY A 52 -20.68 4.72 -2.38
CA GLY A 52 -20.47 4.64 -3.84
C GLY A 52 -19.60 5.78 -4.39
N LYS A 53 -18.98 6.58 -3.52
CA LYS A 53 -18.11 7.71 -3.89
C LYS A 53 -16.80 7.62 -3.15
N ARG A 54 -15.72 8.06 -3.82
CA ARG A 54 -14.39 8.12 -3.21
C ARG A 54 -14.39 9.11 -2.04
N PRO A 55 -13.81 8.74 -0.89
CA PRO A 55 -13.64 9.65 0.24
C PRO A 55 -12.62 10.74 -0.07
N PHE A 56 -12.73 11.86 0.64
CA PHE A 56 -11.72 12.91 0.55
C PHE A 56 -10.41 12.47 1.23
N MET A 57 -9.29 12.59 0.53
CA MET A 57 -7.98 12.09 1.01
C MET A 57 -7.42 12.86 2.21
N GLY A 58 -7.95 14.06 2.49
CA GLY A 58 -7.58 14.84 3.67
C GLY A 58 -8.38 14.49 4.94
N TRP A 59 -9.30 13.51 4.88
CA TRP A 59 -9.97 13.01 6.08
C TRP A 59 -9.11 12.00 6.82
N ASP A 60 -9.17 12.09 8.15
CA ASP A 60 -8.58 11.14 9.08
C ASP A 60 -9.50 9.91 9.28
N ALA A 61 -9.01 8.94 10.05
CA ALA A 61 -9.74 7.72 10.33
C ALA A 61 -11.07 7.98 11.07
N ASP A 62 -11.11 8.97 11.96
CA ASP A 62 -12.29 9.26 12.77
C ASP A 62 -13.40 9.89 11.93
N LYS A 63 -13.06 10.82 11.03
CA LYS A 63 -14.02 11.41 10.10
C LYS A 63 -14.56 10.37 9.12
N LEU A 64 -13.74 9.44 8.66
CA LEU A 64 -14.19 8.34 7.83
C LEU A 64 -15.19 7.44 8.57
N ARG A 65 -14.91 7.05 9.82
CA ARG A 65 -15.84 6.25 10.64
C ARG A 65 -17.18 6.95 10.84
N GLU A 66 -17.16 8.25 11.18
CA GLU A 66 -18.38 9.06 11.35
C GLU A 66 -19.22 9.06 10.07
N LYS A 67 -18.57 9.24 8.92
CA LYS A 67 -19.25 9.29 7.61
C LYS A 67 -19.79 7.93 7.16
N ILE A 68 -19.07 6.85 7.44
CA ILE A 68 -19.54 5.48 7.19
C ILE A 68 -20.77 5.19 8.06
N ALA A 69 -20.72 5.52 9.35
CA ALA A 69 -21.84 5.32 10.26
C ALA A 69 -23.08 6.12 9.83
N ALA A 70 -22.90 7.39 9.47
CA ALA A 70 -23.99 8.22 8.96
C ALA A 70 -24.62 7.66 7.67
N ALA A 71 -23.81 7.10 6.77
CA ALA A 71 -24.31 6.51 5.53
C ALA A 71 -24.98 5.14 5.72
N LYS A 72 -24.66 4.40 6.78
CA LYS A 72 -25.34 3.14 7.13
C LYS A 72 -26.64 3.35 7.93
N ALA A 73 -26.78 4.50 8.59
CA ALA A 73 -27.93 4.83 9.43
C ALA A 73 -29.07 5.52 8.67
N GLY A 74 -28.82 5.97 7.44
CA GLY A 74 -29.83 6.50 6.51
C GLY A 74 -30.26 5.44 5.50
#